data_AF-A0A2M7V6D0-F1
#
_entry.id   AF-A0A2M7V6D0-F1
#
_cell.length_a   1.000
_cell.length_b   1.000
_cell.length_c   1.000
_cell.angle_alpha   90.00
_cell.angle_beta   90.00
_cell.angle_gamma   90.00
#
_symmetry.space_group_name_H-M   'P 1'
#
loop_
_entity.id
_entity.type
_entity.pdbx_description
1 polymer ?
#
loop_
_entity_poly.entity_id
_entity_poly.type
_entity_poly.pdbx_seq_one_letter_code
_entity_poly.pdbx_strand_id
1 'polypeptide(L)'
;MSEVSNPFFNAMEQLDKAAGYISLDERIHTMLKQPDRFIEVAIPVVMDNGTVKIFTGYRSQYNNSLGVYKGGIRYHWNVTVDEVKALSFWMTIKCATVNIPMGGAKGGVIVNPKELSEGELERLSRGYMKKLWMVLGSDKDVPAPDVYTTPQIMGWMRDEFEKIIGKEDPGVITGKSLDQGGSEGRGFSTAQ
;
A
#
# COMPACT_ATOMS: atom_id res chain seq x y z
N MET A 1 -4.06 -31.24 -6.19
CA MET A 1 -4.52 -29.90 -5.80
C MET A 1 -3.26 -29.08 -5.57
N SER A 2 -2.90 -28.19 -6.49
CA SER A 2 -1.65 -27.42 -6.40
C SER A 2 -1.65 -26.58 -5.13
N GLU A 3 -0.63 -26.71 -4.29
CA GLU A 3 -0.38 -25.80 -3.17
C GLU A 3 -0.37 -24.37 -3.72
N VAL A 4 -1.35 -23.56 -3.32
CA VAL A 4 -1.30 -22.13 -3.57
C VAL A 4 -0.15 -21.61 -2.72
N SER A 5 1.00 -21.45 -3.36
CA SER A 5 2.23 -20.95 -2.74
C SER A 5 1.92 -19.64 -2.00
N ASN A 6 2.01 -19.67 -0.67
CA ASN A 6 1.74 -18.51 0.18
C ASN A 6 2.81 -17.45 -0.09
N PRO A 7 2.45 -16.24 -0.60
CA PRO A 7 3.43 -15.23 -0.96
C PRO A 7 4.32 -14.80 0.21
N PHE A 8 3.76 -14.79 1.43
CA PHE A 8 4.51 -14.39 2.61
C PHE A 8 5.51 -15.46 3.04
N PHE A 9 5.13 -16.73 2.94
CA PHE A 9 6.07 -17.84 3.16
C PHE A 9 7.26 -17.76 2.20
N ASN A 10 7.03 -17.53 0.91
CA ASN A 10 8.10 -17.37 -0.07
C ASN A 10 9.03 -16.20 0.25
N ALA A 11 8.48 -15.07 0.70
CA ALA A 11 9.26 -13.93 1.15
C ALA A 11 10.16 -14.28 2.35
N MET A 12 9.67 -15.09 3.29
CA MET A 12 10.46 -15.56 4.43
C MET A 12 11.57 -16.53 4.01
N GLU A 13 11.31 -17.44 3.07
CA GLU A 13 12.38 -18.30 2.53
C GLU A 13 13.49 -17.49 1.86
N GLN A 14 13.13 -16.39 1.16
CA GLN A 14 14.12 -15.48 0.57
C GLN A 14 14.92 -14.75 1.64
N LEU A 15 14.27 -14.30 2.72
CA LEU A 15 14.93 -13.68 3.86
C LEU A 15 15.91 -14.66 4.53
N ASP A 16 15.48 -15.89 4.83
CA ASP A 16 16.32 -16.90 5.48
C ASP A 16 17.58 -17.20 4.62
N LYS A 17 17.41 -17.33 3.30
CA LYS A 17 18.53 -17.53 2.36
C LYS A 17 19.49 -16.32 2.38
N ALA A 18 18.95 -15.11 2.28
CA ALA A 18 19.75 -13.88 2.29
C ALA A 18 20.52 -13.71 3.61
N ALA A 19 19.86 -13.98 4.75
CA ALA A 19 20.46 -13.91 6.08
C ALA A 19 21.67 -14.86 6.21
N GLY A 20 21.58 -16.06 5.63
CA GLY A 20 22.69 -17.02 5.60
C GLY A 20 23.91 -16.53 4.81
N TYR A 21 23.72 -15.84 3.69
CA TYR A 21 24.83 -15.32 2.88
C TYR A 21 25.65 -14.24 3.58
N ILE A 22 25.00 -13.42 4.42
CA ILE A 22 25.65 -12.28 5.08
C ILE A 22 25.93 -12.51 6.57
N SER A 23 25.64 -13.72 7.09
CA SER A 23 25.71 -14.02 8.52
C SER A 23 24.96 -12.97 9.37
N LEU A 24 23.72 -12.68 8.97
CA LEU A 24 22.90 -11.63 9.59
C LEU A 24 22.70 -11.91 11.09
N ASP A 25 22.81 -10.86 11.93
CA ASP A 25 22.51 -10.95 13.36
C ASP A 25 21.10 -11.53 13.58
N GLU A 26 20.99 -12.53 14.44
CA GLU A 26 19.75 -13.30 14.65
C GLU A 26 18.59 -12.43 15.16
N ARG A 27 18.88 -11.37 15.92
CA ARG A 27 17.86 -10.44 16.40
C ARG A 27 17.30 -9.63 15.23
N ILE A 28 18.17 -9.14 14.35
CA ILE A 28 17.76 -8.44 13.12
C ILE A 28 16.97 -9.38 12.23
N HIS A 29 17.46 -10.60 12.04
CA HIS A 29 16.77 -11.59 11.23
C HIS A 29 15.36 -11.86 11.76
N THR A 30 15.21 -12.08 13.08
CA THR A 30 13.92 -12.31 13.73
C THR A 30 12.98 -11.11 13.58
N MET A 31 13.47 -9.88 13.78
CA MET A 31 12.66 -8.67 13.60
C MET A 31 12.15 -8.53 12.15
N LEU A 32 12.98 -8.87 11.17
CA LEU A 32 12.61 -8.81 9.74
C LEU A 32 11.61 -9.90 9.32
N LYS A 33 11.21 -10.83 10.19
CA LYS A 33 10.21 -11.86 9.86
C LYS A 33 8.76 -11.39 9.98
N GLN A 34 8.51 -10.19 10.51
CA GLN A 34 7.16 -9.64 10.67
C GLN A 34 7.13 -8.16 10.29
N PRO A 35 5.98 -7.66 9.81
CA PRO A 35 5.79 -6.21 9.68
C PRO A 35 5.69 -5.56 11.06
N ASP A 36 6.18 -4.32 11.18
CA ASP A 36 5.99 -3.47 12.36
C ASP A 36 4.50 -3.34 12.73
N ARG A 37 3.63 -3.25 11.72
CA ARG A 37 2.19 -3.09 11.90
C ARG A 37 1.41 -3.64 10.71
N PHE A 38 0.31 -4.34 11.00
CA PHE A 38 -0.71 -4.71 10.02
C PHE A 38 -2.07 -4.20 10.47
N ILE A 39 -2.78 -3.51 9.59
CA ILE A 39 -4.07 -2.87 9.89
C ILE A 39 -5.11 -3.42 8.91
N GLU A 40 -6.19 -3.97 9.45
CA GLU A 40 -7.39 -4.33 8.71
C GLU A 40 -8.53 -3.37 9.08
N VAL A 41 -9.28 -2.91 8.07
CA VAL A 41 -10.36 -1.95 8.25
C VAL A 41 -11.60 -2.34 7.44
N ALA A 42 -12.78 -2.12 8.02
CA ALA A 42 -14.05 -2.21 7.33
C ALA A 42 -14.42 -0.83 6.74
N ILE A 43 -14.72 -0.79 5.44
CA ILE A 43 -14.99 0.44 4.67
C ILE A 43 -16.44 0.38 4.15
N PRO A 44 -17.40 0.98 4.87
CA PRO A 44 -18.78 1.09 4.40
C PRO A 44 -18.89 2.09 3.25
N VAL A 45 -19.52 1.69 2.16
CA VAL A 45 -19.77 2.51 0.97
C VAL A 45 -21.26 2.44 0.64
N VAL A 46 -21.88 3.61 0.45
CA VAL A 46 -23.22 3.71 -0.12
C VAL A 46 -23.08 3.51 -1.64
N MET A 47 -23.71 2.47 -2.16
CA MET A 47 -23.73 2.11 -3.57
C MET A 47 -24.72 3.01 -4.33
N ASP A 48 -24.61 3.06 -5.66
CA ASP A 48 -25.47 3.93 -6.49
C ASP A 48 -26.95 3.54 -6.42
N ASN A 49 -27.25 2.27 -6.12
CA ASN A 49 -28.60 1.77 -5.89
C ASN A 49 -29.15 2.08 -4.47
N GLY A 50 -28.41 2.82 -3.65
CA GLY A 50 -28.79 3.21 -2.29
C GLY A 50 -28.50 2.16 -1.20
N THR A 51 -28.05 0.96 -1.56
CA THR A 51 -27.62 -0.05 -0.58
C THR A 51 -26.26 0.29 0.02
N VAL A 52 -25.91 -0.32 1.15
CA VAL A 52 -24.57 -0.21 1.75
C VAL A 52 -23.81 -1.51 1.54
N LYS A 53 -22.60 -1.41 0.98
CA LYS A 53 -21.64 -2.52 0.89
C LYS A 53 -20.43 -2.21 1.77
N ILE A 54 -19.98 -3.20 2.54
CA ILE A 54 -18.77 -3.09 3.35
C ILE A 54 -17.63 -3.79 2.61
N PHE A 55 -16.56 -3.05 2.33
CA PHE A 55 -15.34 -3.58 1.75
C PHE A 55 -14.27 -3.76 2.83
N THR A 56 -13.45 -4.79 2.71
CA THR A 56 -12.28 -4.99 3.58
C THR A 56 -11.06 -4.33 2.97
N GLY A 57 -10.41 -3.47 3.75
CA GLY A 57 -9.15 -2.81 3.39
C GLY A 57 -8.00 -3.22 4.32
N TYR A 58 -6.79 -3.18 3.78
CA TYR A 58 -5.56 -3.51 4.49
C TYR A 58 -4.50 -2.42 4.32
N ARG A 59 -3.66 -2.25 5.35
CA ARG A 59 -2.37 -1.56 5.27
C ARG A 59 -1.33 -2.30 6.10
N SER A 60 -0.26 -2.78 5.46
CA SER A 60 0.92 -3.37 6.10
C SER A 60 2.05 -2.35 6.05
N GLN A 61 2.56 -1.97 7.22
CA GLN A 61 3.74 -1.13 7.41
C GLN A 61 4.85 -2.05 7.92
N TYR A 62 5.81 -2.36 7.04
CA TYR A 62 6.70 -3.49 7.26
C TYR A 62 7.92 -3.14 8.10
N ASN A 63 8.71 -2.17 7.65
CA ASN A 63 9.86 -1.66 8.37
C ASN A 63 10.15 -0.23 7.91
N ASN A 64 10.44 0.68 8.83
CA ASN A 64 10.77 2.09 8.56
C ASN A 64 12.18 2.51 9.02
N SER A 65 13.10 1.56 9.23
CA SER A 65 14.44 1.87 9.74
C SER A 65 15.25 2.83 8.85
N LEU A 66 14.95 2.88 7.54
CA LEU A 66 15.62 3.76 6.57
C LEU A 66 14.84 5.05 6.26
N GLY A 67 13.64 5.23 6.81
CA GLY A 67 12.77 6.37 6.52
C GLY A 67 11.29 5.99 6.49
N VAL A 68 10.44 6.92 6.07
CA VAL A 68 8.98 6.74 6.02
C VAL A 68 8.58 5.48 5.24
N TYR A 69 7.46 4.87 5.62
CA TYR A 69 6.95 3.72 4.90
C TYR A 69 6.55 4.11 3.46
N LYS A 70 6.83 3.24 2.49
CA LYS A 70 6.44 3.46 1.10
C LYS A 70 5.83 2.22 0.46
N GLY A 71 4.68 2.39 -0.18
CA GLY A 71 4.21 1.41 -1.16
C GLY A 71 2.75 1.50 -1.56
N GLY A 72 2.42 0.81 -2.65
CA GLY A 72 1.18 0.99 -3.38
C GLY A 72 -0.07 0.45 -2.70
N ILE A 73 -1.24 0.84 -3.20
CA ILE A 73 -2.56 0.32 -2.81
C ILE A 73 -3.15 -0.43 -4.01
N ARG A 74 -3.52 -1.71 -3.80
CA ARG A 74 -4.11 -2.57 -4.82
C ARG A 74 -5.62 -2.71 -4.64
N TYR A 75 -6.38 -2.57 -5.72
CA TYR A 75 -7.80 -2.94 -5.73
C TYR A 75 -7.94 -4.25 -6.50
N HIS A 76 -8.23 -5.35 -5.83
CA HIS A 76 -8.38 -6.65 -6.50
C HIS A 76 -9.23 -7.62 -5.67
N TRP A 77 -9.99 -8.49 -6.33
CA TRP A 77 -10.89 -9.44 -5.65
C TRP A 77 -10.13 -10.54 -4.89
N ASN A 78 -8.89 -10.83 -5.27
CA ASN A 78 -8.01 -11.80 -4.62
C ASN A 78 -6.99 -11.18 -3.64
N VAL A 79 -7.16 -9.92 -3.20
CA VAL A 79 -6.27 -9.37 -2.16
C VAL A 79 -6.37 -10.24 -0.90
N THR A 80 -5.23 -10.66 -0.36
CA THR A 80 -5.14 -11.41 0.90
C THR A 80 -4.15 -10.77 1.87
N VAL A 81 -4.25 -11.11 3.15
CA VAL A 81 -3.31 -10.66 4.19
C VAL A 81 -1.87 -11.02 3.84
N ASP A 82 -1.64 -12.26 3.43
CA ASP A 82 -0.30 -12.76 3.11
C ASP A 82 0.31 -12.07 1.88
N GLU A 83 -0.49 -11.82 0.84
CA GLU A 83 -0.03 -11.04 -0.32
C GLU A 83 0.41 -9.63 0.09
N VAL A 84 -0.41 -8.93 0.90
CA VAL A 84 -0.11 -7.55 1.32
C VAL A 84 1.14 -7.52 2.21
N LYS A 85 1.31 -8.47 3.12
CA LYS A 85 2.53 -8.59 3.94
C LYS A 85 3.76 -8.85 3.08
N ALA A 86 3.71 -9.83 2.17
CA ALA A 86 4.82 -10.16 1.28
C ALA A 86 5.25 -8.97 0.41
N LEU A 87 4.29 -8.28 -0.20
CA LEU A 87 4.56 -7.10 -1.03
C LEU A 87 5.15 -5.94 -0.21
N SER A 88 4.73 -5.77 1.06
CA SER A 88 5.31 -4.75 1.94
C SER A 88 6.75 -5.08 2.36
N PHE A 89 7.06 -6.36 2.57
CA PHE A 89 8.44 -6.84 2.76
C PHE A 89 9.30 -6.54 1.53
N TRP A 90 8.85 -6.93 0.33
CA TRP A 90 9.60 -6.67 -0.89
C TRP A 90 9.76 -5.19 -1.20
N MET A 91 8.82 -4.33 -0.78
CA MET A 91 9.01 -2.88 -0.84
C MET A 91 10.17 -2.42 0.06
N THR A 92 10.29 -2.95 1.27
CA THR A 92 11.42 -2.67 2.18
C THR A 92 12.74 -3.05 1.51
N ILE A 93 12.83 -4.30 1.03
CA ILE A 93 14.05 -4.79 0.39
C ILE A 93 14.38 -4.00 -0.87
N LYS A 94 13.39 -3.70 -1.72
CA LYS A 94 13.61 -2.90 -2.93
C LYS A 94 14.17 -1.53 -2.60
N CYS A 95 13.56 -0.79 -1.67
CA CYS A 95 14.03 0.54 -1.29
C CYS A 95 15.47 0.50 -0.75
N ALA A 96 15.79 -0.47 0.10
CA ALA A 96 17.15 -0.68 0.61
C ALA A 96 18.15 -1.00 -0.52
N THR A 97 17.81 -1.91 -1.43
CA THR A 97 18.69 -2.33 -2.54
C THR A 97 19.03 -1.19 -3.50
N VAL A 98 18.07 -0.30 -3.79
CA VAL A 98 18.30 0.86 -4.67
C VAL A 98 18.63 2.15 -3.91
N ASN A 99 18.96 2.04 -2.62
CA ASN A 99 19.37 3.14 -1.76
C ASN A 99 18.37 4.33 -1.73
N ILE A 100 17.08 4.02 -1.73
CA ILE A 100 16.02 5.01 -1.49
C ILE A 100 15.79 5.09 0.03
N PRO A 101 15.84 6.28 0.67
CA PRO A 101 15.72 6.45 2.12
C PRO A 101 14.26 6.32 2.58
N MET A 102 13.69 5.14 2.37
CA MET A 102 12.30 4.80 2.69
C MET A 102 12.22 3.34 3.16
N GLY A 103 11.24 3.09 4.02
CA GLY A 103 10.81 1.76 4.40
C GLY A 103 9.84 1.12 3.40
N GLY A 104 9.32 -0.04 3.76
CA GLY A 104 8.34 -0.76 2.95
C GLY A 104 6.94 -0.77 3.56
N ALA A 105 5.94 -0.50 2.72
CA ALA A 105 4.53 -0.72 3.05
C ALA A 105 3.76 -1.27 1.86
N LYS A 106 2.53 -1.73 2.11
CA LYS A 106 1.58 -2.09 1.07
C LYS A 106 0.16 -1.94 1.58
N GLY A 107 -0.74 -1.49 0.73
CA GLY A 107 -2.18 -1.51 0.99
C GLY A 107 -2.93 -2.36 -0.02
N GLY A 108 -4.14 -2.75 0.34
CA GLY A 108 -5.03 -3.45 -0.56
C GLY A 108 -6.49 -3.30 -0.15
N VAL A 109 -7.41 -3.45 -1.10
CA VAL A 109 -8.85 -3.55 -0.83
C VAL A 109 -9.39 -4.75 -1.60
N ILE A 110 -10.16 -5.58 -0.92
CA ILE A 110 -10.86 -6.72 -1.55
C ILE A 110 -12.06 -6.18 -2.32
N VAL A 111 -11.87 -5.95 -3.62
CA VAL A 111 -12.89 -5.36 -4.50
C VAL A 111 -12.63 -5.76 -5.96
N ASN A 112 -13.70 -5.98 -6.74
CA ASN A 112 -13.63 -5.95 -8.19
C ASN A 112 -13.95 -4.54 -8.70
N PRO A 113 -12.95 -3.71 -9.07
CA PRO A 113 -13.20 -2.33 -9.46
C PRO A 113 -13.98 -2.21 -10.76
N LYS A 114 -14.07 -3.29 -11.56
CA LYS A 114 -14.85 -3.33 -12.81
C LYS A 114 -16.36 -3.41 -12.56
N GLU A 115 -16.78 -3.74 -11.34
CA GLU A 115 -18.18 -3.82 -10.93
C GLU A 115 -18.66 -2.55 -10.22
N LEU A 116 -17.77 -1.58 -10.02
CA LEU A 116 -18.11 -0.31 -9.36
C LEU A 116 -18.20 0.79 -10.40
N SER A 117 -19.14 1.72 -10.20
CA SER A 117 -19.14 2.98 -10.92
C SER A 117 -17.95 3.86 -10.48
N GLU A 118 -17.66 4.90 -11.25
CA GLU A 118 -16.63 5.89 -10.87
C GLU A 118 -16.94 6.54 -9.52
N GLY A 119 -18.22 6.88 -9.28
CA GLY A 119 -18.66 7.46 -8.00
C GLY A 119 -18.50 6.49 -6.83
N GLU A 120 -18.78 5.20 -7.04
CA GLU A 120 -18.55 4.17 -6.02
C GLU A 120 -17.06 3.96 -5.72
N LEU A 121 -16.21 3.98 -6.75
CA LEU A 121 -14.75 3.92 -6.60
C LEU A 121 -14.20 5.14 -5.85
N GLU A 122 -14.71 6.34 -6.12
CA GLU A 122 -14.33 7.54 -5.38
C GLU A 122 -14.74 7.41 -3.91
N ARG A 123 -16.00 7.05 -3.62
CA ARG A 123 -16.48 6.87 -2.24
C ARG A 123 -15.69 5.80 -1.48
N LEU A 124 -15.35 4.70 -2.13
CA LEU A 124 -14.49 3.65 -1.57
C LEU A 124 -13.10 4.19 -1.23
N SER A 125 -12.49 4.94 -2.16
CA SER A 125 -11.13 5.48 -2.00
C SER A 125 -11.05 6.51 -0.88
N ARG A 126 -12.05 7.39 -0.77
CA ARG A 126 -12.20 8.32 0.34
C ARG A 126 -12.45 7.59 1.66
N GLY A 127 -13.29 6.55 1.64
CA GLY A 127 -13.54 5.69 2.79
C GLY A 127 -12.28 5.01 3.32
N TYR A 128 -11.41 4.52 2.43
CA TYR A 128 -10.10 3.95 2.79
C TYR A 128 -9.24 4.97 3.54
N MET A 129 -9.15 6.20 3.04
CA MET A 129 -8.38 7.26 3.70
C MET A 129 -8.94 7.63 5.07
N LYS A 130 -10.27 7.75 5.21
CA LYS A 130 -10.93 8.00 6.52
C LYS A 130 -10.60 6.95 7.57
N LYS A 131 -10.33 5.71 7.16
CA LYS A 131 -10.00 4.61 8.09
C LYS A 131 -8.53 4.58 8.48
N LEU A 132 -7.65 5.15 7.67
CA LEU A 132 -6.19 4.99 7.81
C LEU A 132 -5.43 6.32 8.00
N TRP A 133 -6.09 7.47 7.96
CA TRP A 133 -5.44 8.79 7.99
C TRP A 133 -4.43 8.96 9.14
N MET A 134 -4.67 8.39 10.33
CA MET A 134 -3.77 8.53 11.48
C MET A 134 -2.38 7.92 11.25
N VAL A 135 -2.28 6.93 10.36
CA VAL A 135 -1.03 6.21 10.07
C VAL A 135 -0.39 6.63 8.74
N LEU A 136 -1.06 7.50 7.97
CA LEU A 136 -0.60 8.03 6.69
C LEU A 136 -0.07 9.46 6.87
N GLY A 137 0.76 9.90 5.92
CA GLY A 137 1.37 11.24 5.91
C GLY A 137 2.66 11.25 5.13
N SER A 138 3.03 12.39 4.55
CA SER A 138 4.34 12.55 3.89
C SER A 138 5.54 12.26 4.80
N ASP A 139 5.33 12.39 6.11
CA ASP A 139 6.29 12.17 7.20
C ASP A 139 6.16 10.79 7.88
N LYS A 140 5.25 9.92 7.41
CA LYS A 140 4.93 8.64 8.07
C LYS A 140 4.88 7.46 7.11
N ASP A 141 3.88 7.47 6.21
CA ASP A 141 3.60 6.40 5.27
C ASP A 141 2.94 6.98 4.03
N VAL A 142 3.60 6.75 2.89
CA VAL A 142 3.29 7.40 1.61
C VAL A 142 2.79 6.36 0.61
N PRO A 143 1.47 6.28 0.36
CA PRO A 143 0.95 5.34 -0.62
C PRO A 143 1.30 5.67 -2.08
N ALA A 144 0.91 4.79 -2.99
CA ALA A 144 1.09 4.94 -4.43
C ALA A 144 0.04 4.08 -5.19
N PRO A 145 -0.05 4.21 -6.52
CA PRO A 145 -0.76 3.26 -7.35
C PRO A 145 -0.16 1.85 -7.28
N ASP A 146 -1.01 0.88 -7.53
CA ASP A 146 -0.72 -0.51 -7.85
C ASP A 146 -1.82 -1.04 -8.81
N VAL A 147 -2.01 -2.35 -8.89
CA VAL A 147 -3.04 -2.97 -9.75
C VAL A 147 -4.41 -2.36 -9.48
N TYR A 148 -5.02 -1.86 -10.56
CA TYR A 148 -6.32 -1.21 -10.63
C TYR A 148 -6.51 0.01 -9.72
N THR A 149 -5.43 0.68 -9.30
CA THR A 149 -5.49 2.05 -8.79
C THR A 149 -4.76 2.99 -9.74
N THR A 150 -5.31 4.19 -9.93
CA THR A 150 -4.91 5.13 -10.99
C THR A 150 -4.50 6.48 -10.40
N PRO A 151 -3.88 7.38 -11.19
CA PRO A 151 -3.61 8.74 -10.75
C PRO A 151 -4.85 9.49 -10.24
N GLN A 152 -6.02 9.26 -10.86
CA GLN A 152 -7.30 9.82 -10.39
C GLN A 152 -7.64 9.35 -8.97
N ILE A 153 -7.48 8.05 -8.69
CA ILE A 153 -7.69 7.50 -7.34
C ILE A 153 -6.72 8.12 -6.33
N MET A 154 -5.45 8.35 -6.72
CA MET A 154 -4.50 9.03 -5.86
C MET A 154 -4.91 10.48 -5.56
N GLY A 155 -5.49 11.16 -6.55
CA GLY A 155 -6.07 12.50 -6.40
C GLY A 155 -7.18 12.53 -5.36
N TRP A 156 -8.18 11.64 -5.48
CA TRP A 156 -9.27 11.52 -4.50
C TRP A 156 -8.76 11.20 -3.08
N MET A 157 -7.76 10.31 -2.98
CA MET A 157 -7.18 9.95 -1.69
C MET A 157 -6.42 11.10 -1.04
N ARG A 158 -5.65 11.86 -1.82
CA ARG A 158 -4.96 13.07 -1.34
C ARG A 158 -5.99 14.09 -0.83
N ASP A 159 -6.97 14.43 -1.67
CA ASP A 159 -8.00 15.42 -1.35
C ASP A 159 -8.72 15.07 -0.04
N GLU A 160 -9.13 13.80 0.14
CA GLU A 160 -9.76 13.37 1.38
C GLU A 160 -8.82 13.45 2.59
N PHE A 161 -7.54 13.10 2.42
CA PHE A 161 -6.56 13.19 3.49
C PHE A 161 -6.35 14.62 3.94
N GLU A 162 -6.07 15.54 3.01
CA GLU A 162 -5.86 16.97 3.28
C GLU A 162 -7.09 17.58 3.97
N LYS A 163 -8.29 17.22 3.52
CA LYS A 163 -9.54 17.60 4.17
C LYS A 163 -9.65 17.12 5.62
N ILE A 164 -9.26 15.87 5.91
CA ILE A 164 -9.30 15.30 7.27
C ILE A 164 -8.31 16.02 8.19
N ILE A 165 -7.08 16.26 7.72
CA ILE A 165 -6.03 16.87 8.55
C ILE A 165 -6.12 18.40 8.62
N GLY A 166 -6.95 19.02 7.77
CA GLY A 166 -7.18 20.46 7.74
C GLY A 166 -6.02 21.28 7.17
N LYS A 167 -5.12 20.67 6.40
CA LYS A 167 -3.98 21.33 5.74
C LYS A 167 -3.56 20.59 4.48
N GLU A 168 -2.83 21.28 3.60
CA GLU A 168 -2.21 20.65 2.43
C GLU A 168 -1.07 19.71 2.83
N ASP A 169 -0.99 18.56 2.16
CA ASP A 169 0.09 17.59 2.21
C ASP A 169 0.21 16.90 0.84
N PRO A 170 0.75 17.60 -0.18
CA PRO A 170 0.90 17.04 -1.51
C PRO A 170 1.80 15.80 -1.53
N GLY A 171 2.65 15.62 -0.51
CA GLY A 171 3.57 14.50 -0.38
C GLY A 171 2.94 13.22 0.17
N VAL A 172 1.71 13.27 0.70
CA VAL A 172 1.07 12.10 1.34
C VAL A 172 0.97 10.90 0.40
N ILE A 173 0.83 11.13 -0.91
CA ILE A 173 0.66 10.06 -1.89
C ILE A 173 1.40 10.38 -3.19
N THR A 174 2.08 9.39 -3.76
CA THR A 174 2.78 9.54 -5.06
C THR A 174 1.94 8.95 -6.19
N GLY A 175 2.27 9.25 -7.45
CA GLY A 175 1.50 8.75 -8.61
C GLY A 175 0.22 9.49 -8.93
N LYS A 176 0.10 10.72 -8.44
CA LYS A 176 -0.91 11.70 -8.85
C LYS A 176 -0.69 12.12 -10.31
N SER A 177 -1.70 12.75 -10.90
CA SER A 177 -1.58 13.38 -12.22
C SER A 177 -0.65 14.60 -12.18
N LEU A 178 -0.14 15.04 -13.34
CA LEU A 178 0.84 16.13 -13.42
C LEU A 178 0.27 17.44 -12.86
N ASP A 179 -0.97 17.76 -13.20
CA ASP A 179 -1.72 18.92 -12.69
C ASP A 179 -1.94 18.88 -11.16
N GLN A 180 -1.76 17.72 -10.53
CA GLN A 180 -1.87 17.52 -9.08
C GLN A 180 -0.51 17.31 -8.39
N GLY A 181 0.60 17.69 -9.03
CA GLY A 181 1.95 17.53 -8.48
C GLY A 181 2.51 16.12 -8.65
N GLY A 182 2.11 15.44 -9.71
CA GLY A 182 2.74 14.22 -10.21
C GLY A 182 4.11 14.49 -10.82
N SER A 183 4.95 13.45 -10.92
CA SER A 183 6.26 13.55 -11.58
C SER A 183 6.16 13.19 -13.04
N GLU A 184 6.83 13.96 -13.90
CA GLU A 184 7.15 13.55 -15.26
C GLU A 184 7.92 12.21 -15.21
N GLY A 185 7.67 11.34 -16.19
CA GLY A 185 8.31 10.02 -16.28
C GLY A 185 7.70 8.89 -15.45
N ARG A 186 6.77 9.18 -14.53
CA ARG A 186 6.19 8.12 -13.69
C ARG A 186 5.41 7.05 -14.46
N GLY A 187 4.82 7.38 -15.62
CA GLY A 187 4.04 6.43 -16.41
C GLY A 187 4.84 5.23 -16.92
N PHE A 188 6.15 5.39 -17.13
CA PHE A 188 7.02 4.36 -17.70
C PHE A 188 8.14 3.89 -16.74
N SER A 189 8.20 4.43 -15.52
CA SER A 189 9.31 4.17 -14.57
C SER A 189 9.48 2.72 -14.12
N THR A 190 8.47 1.87 -14.31
CA THR A 190 8.56 0.43 -13.95
C THR A 190 9.04 -0.43 -15.12
N ALA A 191 8.90 0.05 -16.36
CA ALA A 191 9.21 -0.71 -17.57
C ALA A 191 10.55 -0.32 -18.21
N GLN A 192 11.17 0.75 -17.74
CA GLN A 192 12.45 1.29 -18.19
C GLN A 192 13.62 0.62 -17.45
#